data_AF-A0A1H7VKI2-F1
#
_entry.id   AF-A0A1H7VKI2-F1
#
_cell.length_a   1.000
_cell.length_b   1.000
_cell.length_c   1.000
_cell.angle_alpha   90.00
_cell.angle_beta   90.00
_cell.angle_gamma   90.00
#
_symmetry.space_group_name_H-M   'P 1'
#
loop_
_entity.id
_entity.type
_entity.pdbx_description
1 polymer ?
#
loop_
_entity_poly.entity_id
_entity_poly.type
_entity_poly.pdbx_seq_one_letter_code
_entity_poly.pdbx_strand_id
1 'polypeptide(L)'
;MYGRDRPGAFPLKLSLSEEHWAFMDGYGEAMVARGPTLTGHDDDAESTGSLHVVDLPDVRAARAFAYDEPYYRAGVFESVLLCRFRNVLGRTMWDFTGAVAGYNRFLVLAMGGSGPAPAASAHLIASGELLALDGVARLGRAALVEAPDRESAAALLPAGGDDLVEVHPWRFGGRPAARGR
;
A
#
# COMPACT_ATOMS: atom_id res chain seq x y z
N MET A 1 -5.72 -1.47 3.80
CA MET A 1 -4.99 -1.93 4.99
C MET A 1 -3.51 -1.64 4.77
N TYR A 2 -2.86 -0.99 5.75
CA TYR A 2 -1.40 -0.83 5.76
C TYR A 2 -0.88 -1.29 7.13
N GLY A 3 -0.18 -2.42 7.14
CA GLY A 3 0.53 -2.93 8.31
C GLY A 3 1.95 -2.38 8.31
N ARG A 4 2.35 -1.66 9.37
CA ARG A 4 3.73 -1.23 9.58
C ARG A 4 4.44 -2.28 10.40
N ASP A 5 5.55 -2.79 9.92
CA ASP A 5 6.29 -3.86 10.59
C ASP A 5 6.93 -3.34 11.88
N ARG A 6 7.05 -4.19 12.91
CA ARG A 6 7.88 -3.89 14.08
C ARG A 6 9.35 -3.84 13.68
N PRO A 7 10.18 -3.05 14.39
CA PRO A 7 11.63 -3.12 14.25
C PRO A 7 12.14 -4.57 14.40
N GLY A 8 12.94 -5.03 13.43
CA GLY A 8 13.51 -6.38 13.43
C GLY A 8 12.53 -7.51 13.05
N ALA A 9 11.33 -7.21 12.56
CA ALA A 9 10.35 -8.23 12.17
C ALA A 9 10.63 -8.90 10.80
N PHE A 10 11.57 -8.37 10.02
CA PHE A 10 11.83 -8.85 8.65
C PHE A 10 12.16 -10.36 8.56
N PRO A 11 13.03 -10.95 9.41
CA PRO A 11 13.27 -12.40 9.37
C PRO A 11 12.02 -13.24 9.66
N LEU A 12 11.17 -12.81 10.60
CA LEU A 12 9.90 -13.48 10.89
C LEU A 12 8.95 -13.39 9.69
N LYS A 13 8.85 -12.21 9.08
CA LYS A 13 8.07 -11.98 7.86
C LYS A 13 8.50 -12.90 6.74
N LEU A 14 9.81 -13.05 6.50
CA LEU A 14 10.33 -13.98 5.50
C LEU A 14 9.90 -15.42 5.78
N SER A 15 9.99 -15.88 7.02
CA SER A 15 9.60 -17.24 7.40
C SER A 15 8.12 -17.56 7.15
N LEU A 16 7.25 -16.53 7.12
CA LEU A 16 5.80 -16.63 6.93
C LEU A 16 5.35 -16.29 5.49
N SER A 17 6.28 -16.04 4.56
CA SER A 17 5.97 -15.53 3.22
C SER A 17 4.98 -16.41 2.45
N GLU A 18 5.15 -17.73 2.50
CA GLU A 18 4.27 -18.65 1.77
C GLU A 18 2.85 -18.68 2.38
N GLU A 19 2.74 -18.69 3.70
CA GLU A 19 1.44 -18.62 4.38
C GLU A 19 0.72 -17.31 4.04
N HIS A 20 1.46 -16.20 4.08
CA HIS A 20 0.95 -14.90 3.69
C HIS A 20 0.49 -14.88 2.22
N TRP A 21 1.27 -15.43 1.29
CA TRP A 21 0.86 -15.51 -0.12
C TRP A 21 -0.36 -16.42 -0.32
N ALA A 22 -0.41 -17.58 0.31
CA ALA A 22 -1.56 -18.48 0.25
C ALA A 22 -2.84 -17.79 0.77
N PHE A 23 -2.73 -16.98 1.83
CA PHE A 23 -3.84 -16.15 2.30
C PHE A 23 -4.24 -15.10 1.26
N MET A 24 -3.27 -14.39 0.67
CA MET A 24 -3.53 -13.33 -0.32
C MET A 24 -4.10 -13.86 -1.64
N ASP A 25 -3.79 -15.11 -2.02
CA ASP A 25 -4.32 -15.74 -3.22
C ASP A 25 -5.85 -15.90 -3.15
N GLY A 26 -6.41 -16.05 -1.95
CA GLY A 26 -7.87 -16.07 -1.72
C GLY A 26 -8.57 -14.74 -2.02
N TYR A 27 -7.82 -13.64 -2.17
CA TYR A 27 -8.34 -12.31 -2.47
C TYR A 27 -7.93 -11.82 -3.87
N GLY A 28 -7.36 -12.69 -4.71
CA GLY A 28 -6.77 -12.31 -5.99
C GLY A 28 -7.71 -11.52 -6.91
N GLU A 29 -8.97 -11.98 -7.06
CA GLU A 29 -9.98 -11.32 -7.91
C GLU A 29 -10.41 -9.94 -7.38
N ALA A 30 -10.38 -9.75 -6.06
CA ALA A 30 -10.81 -8.52 -5.41
C ALA A 30 -9.66 -7.55 -5.10
N MET A 31 -8.43 -7.97 -5.37
CA MET A 31 -7.24 -7.17 -5.08
C MET A 31 -7.19 -5.97 -6.04
N VAL A 32 -7.05 -4.77 -5.49
CA VAL A 32 -6.85 -3.52 -6.26
C VAL A 32 -5.37 -3.19 -6.34
N ALA A 33 -4.66 -3.29 -5.22
CA ALA A 33 -3.22 -3.06 -5.16
C ALA A 33 -2.60 -3.78 -3.96
N ARG A 34 -1.36 -4.22 -4.09
CA ARG A 34 -0.61 -4.82 -2.99
C ARG A 34 0.89 -4.60 -3.13
N GLY A 35 1.60 -4.54 -2.02
CA GLY A 35 3.06 -4.56 -2.03
C GLY A 35 3.71 -4.17 -0.71
N PRO A 36 4.97 -4.59 -0.50
CA PRO A 36 5.71 -4.21 0.67
C PRO A 36 6.14 -2.74 0.58
N THR A 37 6.13 -2.03 1.71
CA THR A 37 7.03 -0.88 1.88
C THR A 37 8.43 -1.39 2.22
N LEU A 38 9.46 -0.62 1.87
CA LEU A 38 10.86 -1.04 1.92
C LEU A 38 11.75 -0.01 2.62
N THR A 39 12.94 -0.42 3.03
CA THR A 39 14.01 0.48 3.50
C THR A 39 14.61 1.32 2.37
N GLY A 40 14.58 0.81 1.13
CA GLY A 40 15.14 1.44 -0.07
C GLY A 40 14.65 0.78 -1.36
N HIS A 41 15.33 1.07 -2.47
CA HIS A 41 15.07 0.49 -3.80
C HIS A 41 16.20 -0.40 -4.32
N ASP A 42 17.24 -0.61 -3.52
CA ASP A 42 18.34 -1.53 -3.80
C ASP A 42 17.95 -3.00 -3.53
N ASP A 43 18.84 -3.92 -3.90
CA ASP A 43 18.62 -5.36 -3.78
C ASP A 43 18.64 -5.86 -2.33
N ASP A 44 19.26 -5.10 -1.43
CA ASP A 44 19.36 -5.41 0.01
C ASP A 44 18.18 -4.82 0.81
N ALA A 45 17.22 -4.18 0.12
CA ALA A 45 16.10 -3.52 0.75
C ALA A 45 15.17 -4.51 1.49
N GLU A 46 15.06 -4.32 2.80
CA GLU A 46 14.18 -5.09 3.67
C GLU A 46 12.76 -4.50 3.65
N SER A 47 11.77 -5.37 3.88
CA SER A 47 10.40 -4.90 4.03
C SER A 47 10.18 -4.23 5.38
N THR A 48 9.48 -3.09 5.36
CA THR A 48 9.11 -2.27 6.52
C THR A 48 7.60 -2.22 6.78
N GLY A 49 6.82 -2.89 5.93
CA GLY A 49 5.37 -2.91 6.02
C GLY A 49 4.73 -3.58 4.81
N SER A 50 3.41 -3.71 4.85
CA SER A 50 2.60 -4.34 3.80
C SER A 50 1.36 -3.51 3.52
N LEU A 51 1.21 -3.04 2.28
CA LEU A 51 0.02 -2.37 1.80
C LEU A 51 -0.86 -3.37 1.04
N HIS A 52 -2.16 -3.36 1.35
CA HIS A 52 -3.19 -4.05 0.59
C HIS A 52 -4.42 -3.14 0.42
N VAL A 53 -4.87 -3.00 -0.82
CA VAL A 53 -6.15 -2.39 -1.17
C VAL A 53 -6.98 -3.50 -1.80
N VAL A 54 -8.09 -3.84 -1.17
CA VAL A 54 -8.94 -4.99 -1.53
C VAL A 54 -10.39 -4.54 -1.54
N ASP A 55 -11.12 -4.88 -2.58
CA ASP A 55 -12.55 -4.65 -2.69
C ASP A 55 -13.30 -5.70 -1.86
N LEU A 56 -13.90 -5.28 -0.75
CA LEU A 56 -14.51 -6.19 0.22
C LEU A 56 -15.95 -5.75 0.47
N PRO A 57 -16.88 -6.71 0.66
CA PRO A 57 -18.31 -6.41 0.69
C PRO A 57 -18.72 -5.56 1.88
N ASP A 58 -18.02 -5.65 3.01
CA ASP A 58 -18.34 -4.94 4.23
C ASP A 58 -17.14 -4.78 5.18
N VAL A 59 -17.39 -4.06 6.28
CA VAL A 59 -16.40 -3.80 7.34
C VAL A 59 -15.99 -5.09 8.07
N ARG A 60 -16.88 -6.09 8.16
CA ARG A 60 -16.55 -7.37 8.82
C ARG A 60 -15.51 -8.12 7.99
N ALA A 61 -15.70 -8.20 6.67
CA ALA A 61 -14.73 -8.76 5.73
C ALA A 61 -13.41 -8.00 5.77
N ALA A 62 -13.45 -6.66 5.84
CA ALA A 62 -12.23 -5.84 5.99
C ALA A 62 -11.46 -6.13 7.28
N ARG A 63 -12.16 -6.37 8.40
CA ARG A 63 -11.54 -6.76 9.67
C ARG A 63 -10.95 -8.17 9.60
N ALA A 64 -11.67 -9.12 9.02
CA ALA A 64 -11.15 -10.48 8.81
C ALA A 64 -9.88 -10.45 7.95
N PHE A 65 -9.90 -9.73 6.81
CA PHE A 65 -8.72 -9.55 5.97
C PHE A 65 -7.53 -8.98 6.75
N ALA A 66 -7.74 -7.94 7.57
CA ALA A 66 -6.66 -7.27 8.27
C ALA A 66 -6.10 -8.06 9.45
N TYR A 67 -6.92 -8.85 10.13
CA TYR A 67 -6.57 -9.47 11.42
C TYR A 67 -6.42 -10.98 11.38
N ASP A 68 -6.94 -11.65 10.34
CA ASP A 68 -6.73 -13.08 10.15
C ASP A 68 -5.49 -13.37 9.30
N GLU A 69 -4.87 -12.34 8.69
CA GLU A 69 -3.68 -12.52 7.85
C GLU A 69 -2.45 -12.96 8.66
N PRO A 70 -1.59 -13.85 8.11
CA PRO A 70 -0.52 -14.48 8.88
C PRO A 70 0.46 -13.50 9.53
N TYR A 71 0.81 -12.39 8.87
CA TYR A 71 1.73 -11.42 9.45
C TYR A 71 1.12 -10.71 10.66
N TYR A 72 -0.16 -10.34 10.61
CA TYR A 72 -0.82 -9.75 11.78
C TYR A 72 -0.89 -10.75 12.94
N ARG A 73 -1.33 -11.98 12.66
CA ARG A 73 -1.49 -13.02 13.68
C ARG A 73 -0.17 -13.41 14.36
N ALA A 74 0.93 -13.39 13.63
CA ALA A 74 2.27 -13.63 14.17
C ALA A 74 2.88 -12.40 14.86
N GLY A 75 2.17 -11.27 14.87
CA GLY A 75 2.64 -10.03 15.46
C GLY A 75 3.78 -9.39 14.67
N VAL A 76 3.86 -9.56 13.34
CA VAL A 76 4.86 -8.84 12.52
C VAL A 76 4.60 -7.34 12.56
N PHE A 77 3.34 -6.92 12.55
CA PHE A 77 2.98 -5.51 12.52
C PHE A 77 2.99 -4.86 13.91
N GLU A 78 3.61 -3.69 14.00
CA GLU A 78 3.52 -2.78 15.13
C GLU A 78 2.18 -2.07 15.15
N SER A 79 1.70 -1.67 13.97
CA SER A 79 0.44 -0.96 13.81
C SER A 79 -0.24 -1.33 12.49
N VAL A 80 -1.57 -1.23 12.47
CA VAL A 80 -2.39 -1.44 11.27
C VAL A 80 -3.29 -0.24 11.05
N LEU A 81 -3.11 0.43 9.91
CA LEU A 81 -4.08 1.38 9.38
C LEU A 81 -5.15 0.61 8.59
N LEU A 82 -6.32 0.45 9.21
CA LEU A 82 -7.52 -0.13 8.60
C LEU A 82 -8.55 0.97 8.35
N CYS A 83 -8.75 1.31 7.08
CA CYS A 83 -9.65 2.37 6.64
C CYS A 83 -10.31 1.97 5.30
N ARG A 84 -11.40 2.64 4.96
CA ARG A 84 -12.04 2.50 3.65
C ARG A 84 -11.24 3.32 2.63
N PHE A 85 -11.01 2.74 1.46
CA PHE A 85 -10.35 3.40 0.35
C PHE A 85 -11.36 3.68 -0.76
N ARG A 86 -11.57 4.95 -1.10
CA ARG A 86 -12.36 5.34 -2.27
C ARG A 86 -11.43 5.50 -3.45
N ASN A 87 -11.38 4.50 -4.33
CA ASN A 87 -10.55 4.51 -5.53
C ASN A 87 -11.01 5.60 -6.51
N VAL A 88 -10.22 6.67 -6.67
CA VAL A 88 -10.58 7.78 -7.56
C VAL A 88 -10.12 7.57 -9.00
N LEU A 89 -9.20 6.63 -9.23
CA LEU A 89 -8.72 6.32 -10.59
C LEU A 89 -9.57 5.26 -11.29
N GLY A 90 -10.40 4.52 -10.54
CA GLY A 90 -11.23 3.45 -11.09
C GLY A 90 -10.43 2.29 -11.71
N ARG A 91 -9.16 2.15 -11.34
CA ARG A 91 -8.24 1.13 -11.86
C ARG A 91 -7.49 0.40 -10.75
N THR A 92 -6.85 -0.70 -11.11
CA THR A 92 -5.99 -1.51 -10.25
C THR A 92 -4.51 -1.23 -10.54
N MET A 93 -3.64 -1.79 -9.71
CA MET A 93 -2.19 -1.69 -9.91
C MET A 93 -1.72 -2.38 -11.21
N TRP A 94 -2.48 -3.35 -11.72
CA TRP A 94 -2.16 -4.09 -12.96
C TRP A 94 -2.49 -3.29 -14.23
N ASP A 95 -3.34 -2.27 -14.13
CA ASP A 95 -3.66 -1.38 -15.25
C ASP A 95 -2.57 -0.33 -15.48
N PHE A 96 -1.55 -0.26 -14.60
CA PHE A 96 -0.43 0.64 -14.75
C PHE A 96 0.61 0.07 -15.72
N THR A 97 0.72 0.69 -16.91
CA THR A 97 1.66 0.30 -17.98
C THR A 97 2.71 1.37 -18.27
N GLY A 98 2.64 2.52 -17.62
CA GLY A 98 3.47 3.70 -17.88
C GLY A 98 4.83 3.70 -17.20
N ALA A 99 5.45 2.54 -17.02
CA ALA A 99 6.70 2.43 -16.28
C ALA A 99 7.85 3.18 -16.98
N VAL A 100 8.54 4.06 -16.25
CA VAL A 100 9.68 4.83 -16.74
C VAL A 100 11.00 4.25 -16.23
N ALA A 101 11.95 4.02 -17.13
CA ALA A 101 13.27 3.54 -16.77
C ALA A 101 13.97 4.50 -15.80
N GLY A 102 14.51 3.96 -14.71
CA GLY A 102 15.18 4.72 -13.65
C GLY A 102 14.24 5.35 -12.61
N TYR A 103 12.92 5.24 -12.78
CA TYR A 103 11.99 5.67 -11.74
C TYR A 103 11.79 4.59 -10.67
N ASN A 104 11.50 5.06 -9.48
CA ASN A 104 11.21 4.30 -8.29
C ASN A 104 9.71 4.33 -8.00
N ARG A 105 9.23 3.41 -7.16
CA ARG A 105 7.83 3.38 -6.74
C ARG A 105 7.68 3.68 -5.26
N PHE A 106 6.60 4.36 -4.92
CA PHE A 106 6.37 4.85 -3.57
C PHE A 106 4.91 4.67 -3.15
N LEU A 107 4.72 4.43 -1.87
CA LEU A 107 3.45 4.68 -1.18
C LEU A 107 3.53 6.08 -0.57
N VAL A 108 2.59 6.94 -0.94
CA VAL A 108 2.40 8.27 -0.34
C VAL A 108 1.11 8.25 0.46
N LEU A 109 1.19 8.61 1.74
CA LEU A 109 0.05 8.82 2.63
C LEU A 109 0.03 10.28 3.03
N ALA A 110 -1.05 10.99 2.71
CA ALA A 110 -1.30 12.34 3.19
C ALA A 110 -2.48 12.27 4.17
N MET A 111 -2.15 12.21 5.46
CA MET A 111 -3.12 12.15 6.55
C MET A 111 -3.49 13.57 6.96
N GLY A 112 -4.78 13.80 7.18
CA GLY A 112 -5.29 15.16 7.24
C GLY A 112 -6.05 15.50 5.96
N GLY A 113 -7.08 16.32 6.12
CA GLY A 113 -8.09 16.55 5.08
C GLY A 113 -8.00 17.92 4.45
N SER A 114 -6.89 18.64 4.58
CA SER A 114 -6.81 20.06 4.21
C SER A 114 -6.16 20.31 2.84
N GLY A 115 -5.39 19.34 2.32
CA GLY A 115 -4.72 19.46 1.02
C GLY A 115 -5.65 19.47 -0.21
N PRO A 116 -5.24 20.11 -1.32
CA PRO A 116 -6.00 20.13 -2.57
C PRO A 116 -6.12 18.71 -3.16
N ALA A 117 -7.10 18.51 -4.04
CA ALA A 117 -7.19 17.24 -4.76
C ALA A 117 -5.91 17.01 -5.59
N PRO A 118 -5.37 15.77 -5.63
CA PRO A 118 -4.20 15.48 -6.45
C PRO A 118 -4.49 15.74 -7.93
N ALA A 119 -3.49 16.28 -8.63
CA ALA A 119 -3.57 16.44 -10.08
C ALA A 119 -3.59 15.07 -10.77
N ALA A 120 -4.28 14.98 -11.90
CA ALA A 120 -4.20 13.79 -12.75
C ALA A 120 -2.76 13.64 -13.26
N SER A 121 -2.19 12.45 -13.10
CA SER A 121 -0.84 12.14 -13.56
C SER A 121 -0.77 10.72 -14.08
N ALA A 122 -0.05 10.52 -15.19
CA ALA A 122 0.21 9.21 -15.77
C ALA A 122 1.02 8.31 -14.82
N HIS A 123 1.73 8.91 -13.86
CA HIS A 123 2.60 8.23 -12.91
C HIS A 123 1.88 7.75 -11.63
N LEU A 124 0.58 8.03 -11.47
CA LEU A 124 -0.21 7.45 -10.39
C LEU A 124 -0.51 5.98 -10.72
N ILE A 125 -0.14 5.04 -9.87
CA ILE A 125 -0.49 3.62 -10.01
C ILE A 125 -1.91 3.40 -9.50
N ALA A 126 -2.17 3.83 -8.26
CA ALA A 126 -3.48 3.85 -7.63
C ALA A 126 -3.59 5.13 -6.79
N SER A 127 -4.77 5.73 -6.69
CA SER A 127 -4.98 6.91 -5.83
C SER A 127 -6.40 6.91 -5.31
N GLY A 128 -6.59 7.42 -4.09
CA GLY A 128 -7.89 7.44 -3.47
C GLY A 128 -7.94 8.17 -2.14
N GLU A 129 -9.15 8.41 -1.69
CA GLU A 129 -9.40 8.97 -0.36
C GLU A 129 -9.43 7.87 0.69
N LEU A 130 -8.87 8.18 1.85
CA LEU A 130 -8.93 7.37 3.05
C LEU A 130 -10.09 7.86 3.91
N LEU A 131 -11.05 6.98 4.17
CA LEU A 131 -12.22 7.27 4.98
C LEU A 131 -12.22 6.35 6.22
N ALA A 132 -12.84 6.81 7.30
CA ALA A 132 -13.19 5.93 8.41
C ALA A 132 -14.04 4.74 7.92
N LEU A 133 -14.10 3.66 8.70
CA LEU A 133 -14.79 2.43 8.27
C LEU A 133 -16.30 2.62 8.07
N ASP A 134 -16.90 3.60 8.74
CA ASP A 134 -18.28 4.04 8.52
C ASP A 134 -18.47 4.76 7.17
N GLY A 135 -17.39 5.15 6.50
CA GLY A 135 -17.38 5.87 5.23
C GLY A 135 -17.72 7.36 5.35
N VAL A 136 -17.87 7.90 6.56
CA VAL A 136 -18.33 9.27 6.78
C VAL A 136 -17.16 10.23 6.93
N ALA A 137 -16.25 9.98 7.87
CA ALA A 137 -15.14 10.87 8.14
C ALA A 137 -14.00 10.64 7.15
N ARG A 138 -13.52 11.70 6.49
CA ARG A 138 -12.28 11.64 5.69
C ARG A 138 -11.07 11.70 6.62
N LEU A 139 -10.20 10.70 6.51
CA LEU A 139 -8.94 10.60 7.25
C LEU A 139 -7.77 11.20 6.48
N GLY A 140 -7.83 11.16 5.14
CA GLY A 140 -6.75 11.65 4.29
C GLY A 140 -6.82 11.10 2.87
N ARG A 141 -5.67 10.94 2.24
CA ARG A 141 -5.50 10.33 0.92
C ARG A 141 -4.31 9.39 0.90
N ALA A 142 -4.35 8.43 -0.03
CA ALA A 142 -3.22 7.58 -0.35
C ALA A 142 -3.02 7.52 -1.85
N ALA A 143 -1.76 7.46 -2.26
CA ALA A 143 -1.39 7.18 -3.64
C ALA A 143 -0.24 6.17 -3.68
N LEU A 144 -0.33 5.25 -4.62
CA LEU A 144 0.81 4.50 -5.13
C LEU A 144 1.30 5.24 -6.37
N VAL A 145 2.58 5.56 -6.42
CA VAL A 145 3.14 6.40 -7.48
C VAL A 145 4.45 5.84 -7.99
N GLU A 146 4.75 6.13 -9.25
CA GLU A 146 6.09 6.00 -9.81
C GLU A 146 6.71 7.39 -9.96
N ALA A 147 7.96 7.60 -9.54
CA ALA A 147 8.62 8.91 -9.52
C ALA A 147 10.14 8.73 -9.48
N PRO A 148 10.95 9.72 -9.90
CA PRO A 148 12.41 9.61 -9.80
C PRO A 148 12.89 9.50 -8.35
N ASP A 149 12.25 10.22 -7.44
CA ASP A 149 12.63 10.33 -6.04
C ASP A 149 11.43 10.57 -5.12
N ARG A 150 11.71 10.58 -3.81
CA ARG A 150 10.73 10.75 -2.74
C ARG A 150 10.02 12.12 -2.80
N GLU A 151 10.73 13.17 -3.20
CA GLU A 151 10.19 14.53 -3.27
C GLU A 151 9.18 14.65 -4.40
N SER A 152 9.53 14.13 -5.58
CA SER A 152 8.65 14.05 -6.74
C SER A 152 7.42 13.20 -6.47
N ALA A 153 7.58 12.10 -5.71
CA ALA A 153 6.45 11.29 -5.24
C ALA A 153 5.51 12.08 -4.32
N ALA A 154 6.05 12.81 -3.34
CA ALA A 154 5.26 13.64 -2.42
C ALA A 154 4.45 14.72 -3.17
N ALA A 155 5.06 15.33 -4.19
CA ALA A 155 4.43 16.39 -4.98
C ALA A 155 3.16 15.93 -5.74
N LEU A 156 3.02 14.62 -6.01
CA LEU A 156 1.82 14.06 -6.64
C LEU A 156 0.61 13.95 -5.69
N LEU A 157 0.83 14.03 -4.38
CA LEU A 157 -0.22 14.03 -3.37
C LEU A 157 -0.01 15.18 -2.38
N PRO A 158 -0.22 16.44 -2.82
CA PRO A 158 0.05 17.60 -1.99
C PRO A 158 -0.81 17.61 -0.73
N ALA A 159 -0.14 17.75 0.41
CA ALA A 159 -0.73 17.98 1.71
C ALA A 159 -1.07 19.46 1.93
N GLY A 160 -2.06 19.72 2.78
CA GLY A 160 -2.26 21.05 3.37
C GLY A 160 -1.30 21.29 4.54
N GLY A 161 -1.33 22.50 5.10
CA GLY A 161 -0.28 22.97 6.03
C GLY A 161 0.00 22.07 7.23
N ASP A 162 -1.05 21.53 7.86
CA ASP A 162 -0.95 20.67 9.06
C ASP A 162 -1.10 19.17 8.74
N ASP A 163 -1.18 18.80 7.46
CA ASP A 163 -1.36 17.39 7.07
C ASP A 163 -0.03 16.63 7.27
N LEU A 164 -0.10 15.42 7.84
CA LEU A 164 1.04 14.52 8.00
C LEU A 164 1.27 13.75 6.69
N VAL A 165 2.44 13.96 6.07
CA VAL A 165 2.84 13.23 4.86
C VAL A 165 3.87 12.17 5.20
N GLU A 166 3.57 10.93 4.82
CA GLU A 166 4.52 9.84 4.80
C GLU A 166 4.78 9.40 3.35
N VAL A 167 6.05 9.22 3.00
CA VAL A 167 6.45 8.66 1.71
C VAL A 167 7.37 7.47 1.95
N HIS A 168 6.98 6.30 1.46
CA HIS A 168 7.67 5.04 1.68
C HIS A 168 8.10 4.45 0.34
N PRO A 169 9.38 4.02 0.17
CA PRO A 169 9.75 3.10 -0.89
C PRO A 169 8.78 1.92 -0.92
N TRP A 170 8.30 1.58 -2.11
CA TRP A 170 7.30 0.54 -2.30
C TRP A 170 7.52 -0.14 -3.64
N ARG A 171 7.08 -1.39 -3.79
CA ARG A 171 7.08 -2.09 -5.08
C ARG A 171 5.82 -2.93 -5.24
N PHE A 172 5.49 -3.29 -6.47
CA PHE A 172 4.44 -4.27 -6.74
C PHE A 172 4.68 -5.56 -5.94
N GLY A 173 3.68 -5.96 -5.18
CA GLY A 173 3.68 -7.21 -4.43
C GLY A 173 3.05 -8.35 -5.20
N GLY A 174 3.45 -9.56 -4.85
CA GLY A 174 2.86 -10.78 -5.36
C GLY A 174 3.83 -11.94 -5.18
N ARG A 175 3.29 -13.15 -5.33
CA ARG A 175 4.08 -14.36 -5.39
C ARG A 175 5.09 -14.21 -6.54
N PRO A 176 6.41 -14.33 -6.31
CA PRO A 176 7.36 -14.41 -7.40
C PRO A 176 6.91 -15.53 -8.33
N ALA A 177 6.90 -15.30 -9.65
CA ALA A 177 6.72 -16.40 -10.58
C ALA A 177 7.76 -17.46 -10.24
N ALA A 178 7.33 -18.72 -10.07
CA ALA A 178 8.28 -19.81 -9.92
C ALA A 178 9.27 -19.70 -11.07
N ARG A 179 10.55 -19.43 -10.77
CA ARG A 179 11.59 -19.44 -11.80
C ARG A 179 11.53 -20.84 -12.41
N GLY A 180 11.07 -20.92 -13.66
CA GLY A 180 11.03 -22.17 -14.41
C GLY A 180 12.39 -22.83 -14.31
N ARG A 181 12.38 -24.11 -13.92
CA ARG A 181 13.56 -24.98 -13.97
C ARG A 181 14.03 -25.17 -15.40
#